data_AF-A0AAD5MHK6-F1
#
_entry.id   AF-A0AAD5MHK6-F1
#
_cell.length_a   1.000
_cell.length_b   1.000
_cell.length_c   1.000
_cell.angle_alpha   90.00
_cell.angle_beta   90.00
_cell.angle_gamma   90.00
#
_symmetry.space_group_name_H-M   'P 1'
#
loop_
_entity.id
_entity.type
_entity.pdbx_description
1 polymer ?
#
loop_
_entity_poly.entity_id
_entity_poly.type
_entity_poly.pdbx_seq_one_letter_code
_entity_poly.pdbx_strand_id
1 'polypeptide(L)'
;MCAKISGTMLSCRNASVALSLVTLKNEKIAECVAFCNDLVELPYRGDWTISKVLSHMGSLGCGPTDCAQPMLWAKEKNKKFDVFVIYTDNETYFGNVHPYQALRDYRESSGIVDAKLVVVGMTATNFTIADPEDAGMLDIVGFDSAVPTLLHDFVMGKI
;
A
#
# COMPACT_ATOMS: atom_id res chain seq x y z
N MET A 1 -9.28 -6.65 -5.80
CA MET A 1 -8.12 -7.56 -5.87
C MET A 1 -8.47 -9.05 -6.06
N CYS A 2 -8.74 -9.44 -7.31
CA CYS A 2 -8.96 -10.84 -7.72
C CYS A 2 -8.08 -11.27 -8.91
N ALA A 3 -7.33 -10.33 -9.51
CA ALA A 3 -6.44 -10.63 -10.62
C ALA A 3 -5.31 -11.59 -10.19
N LYS A 4 -4.77 -12.33 -11.15
CA LYS A 4 -3.58 -13.17 -10.96
C LYS A 4 -2.33 -12.41 -11.39
N ILE A 5 -1.23 -12.65 -10.69
CA ILE A 5 0.09 -12.18 -11.12
C ILE A 5 0.45 -12.92 -12.41
N SER A 6 0.88 -12.15 -13.41
CA SER A 6 1.25 -12.67 -14.73
C SER A 6 2.25 -13.83 -14.61
N GLY A 7 2.00 -14.91 -15.34
CA GLY A 7 2.87 -16.09 -15.35
C GLY A 7 2.80 -16.97 -14.09
N THR A 8 1.87 -16.72 -13.15
CA THR A 8 1.75 -17.50 -11.91
C THR A 8 0.31 -17.93 -11.59
N MET A 9 0.17 -18.82 -10.61
CA MET A 9 -1.12 -19.22 -10.02
C MET A 9 -1.53 -18.32 -8.84
N LEU A 10 -0.69 -17.36 -8.46
CA LEU A 10 -0.92 -16.50 -7.30
C LEU A 10 -1.90 -15.38 -7.66
N SER A 11 -2.92 -15.18 -6.83
CA SER A 11 -3.71 -13.96 -6.87
C SER A 11 -2.89 -12.79 -6.33
N CYS A 12 -3.16 -11.59 -6.81
CA CYS A 12 -2.56 -10.35 -6.27
C CYS A 12 -2.87 -10.22 -4.77
N ARG A 13 -4.04 -10.69 -4.32
CA ARG A 13 -4.41 -10.74 -2.90
C ARG A 13 -3.46 -11.62 -2.08
N ASN A 14 -3.13 -12.80 -2.58
CA ASN A 14 -2.24 -13.71 -1.87
C ASN A 14 -0.82 -13.14 -1.79
N ALA A 15 -0.37 -12.53 -2.88
CA ALA A 15 0.92 -11.87 -2.94
C ALA A 15 1.01 -10.63 -2.06
N SER A 16 -0.02 -9.79 -2.01
CA SER A 16 -0.04 -8.59 -1.16
C SER A 16 -0.02 -8.95 0.31
N VAL A 17 -0.73 -10.02 0.72
CA VAL A 17 -0.62 -10.57 2.07
C VAL A 17 0.79 -11.05 2.37
N ALA A 18 1.42 -11.78 1.45
CA ALA A 18 2.77 -12.29 1.65
C ALA A 18 3.77 -11.14 1.86
N LEU A 19 3.77 -10.12 1.01
CA LEU A 19 4.65 -8.96 1.15
C LEU A 19 4.33 -8.12 2.39
N SER A 20 3.06 -7.90 2.68
CA SER A 20 2.63 -7.16 3.88
C SER A 20 3.10 -7.85 5.15
N LEU A 21 3.07 -9.19 5.22
CA LEU A 21 3.59 -9.95 6.34
C LEU A 21 5.11 -9.85 6.47
N VAL A 22 5.85 -9.66 5.38
CA VAL A 22 7.30 -9.37 5.46
C VAL A 22 7.52 -8.04 6.16
N THR A 23 6.82 -6.97 5.75
CA THR A 23 6.92 -5.65 6.41
C THR A 23 6.51 -5.75 7.88
N LEU A 24 5.34 -6.31 8.19
CA LEU A 24 4.81 -6.42 9.56
C LEU A 24 5.70 -7.25 10.50
N LYS A 25 6.54 -8.15 9.98
CA LYS A 25 7.48 -8.94 10.78
C LYS A 25 8.80 -8.21 11.05
N ASN A 26 9.19 -7.29 10.18
CA ASN A 26 10.48 -6.60 10.27
C ASN A 26 10.34 -5.20 10.89
N GLU A 27 9.19 -4.54 10.71
CA GLU A 27 8.93 -3.20 11.23
C GLU A 27 8.21 -3.23 12.57
N LYS A 28 8.81 -2.59 13.58
CA LYS A 28 8.25 -2.55 14.95
C LYS A 28 6.98 -1.72 15.06
N ILE A 29 6.86 -0.71 14.20
CA ILE A 29 5.76 0.27 14.20
C ILE A 29 5.17 0.26 12.80
N ALA A 30 4.21 -0.63 12.59
CA ALA A 30 3.48 -0.75 11.34
C ALA A 30 2.00 -1.02 11.63
N GLU A 31 1.13 -0.32 10.90
CA GLU A 31 -0.30 -0.56 10.91
C GLU A 31 -0.73 -1.11 9.55
N CYS A 32 -1.61 -2.10 9.57
CA CYS A 32 -2.13 -2.71 8.36
C CYS A 32 -3.59 -2.34 8.19
N VAL A 33 -3.96 -1.94 6.98
CA VAL A 33 -5.33 -1.55 6.63
C VAL A 33 -5.70 -2.23 5.31
N ALA A 34 -6.99 -2.49 5.12
CA ALA A 34 -7.58 -2.84 3.83
C ALA A 34 -8.45 -1.67 3.38
N PHE A 35 -8.57 -1.45 2.08
CA PHE A 35 -9.41 -0.38 1.56
C PHE A 35 -10.15 -0.84 0.30
N CYS A 36 -11.38 -0.39 0.16
CA CYS A 36 -12.19 -0.47 -1.06
C CYS A 36 -13.10 0.76 -1.13
N ASN A 37 -14.41 0.62 -0.93
CA ASN A 37 -15.30 1.76 -0.69
C ASN A 37 -14.94 2.49 0.60
N ASP A 38 -14.57 1.72 1.63
CA ASP A 38 -14.20 2.21 2.94
C ASP A 38 -12.88 1.57 3.36
N LEU A 39 -12.15 2.26 4.23
CA LEU A 39 -10.94 1.75 4.85
C LEU A 39 -11.28 1.00 6.13
N VAL A 40 -10.72 -0.20 6.26
CA VAL A 40 -10.86 -1.08 7.41
C VAL A 40 -9.50 -1.32 8.03
N GLU A 41 -9.37 -1.00 9.32
CA GLU A 41 -8.18 -1.34 10.10
C GLU A 41 -8.07 -2.86 10.28
N LEU A 42 -6.89 -3.41 10.05
CA LEU A 42 -6.64 -4.85 10.16
C LEU A 42 -5.80 -5.14 11.40
N PRO A 43 -6.17 -6.14 12.22
CA PRO A 43 -5.51 -6.41 13.50
C PRO A 43 -4.17 -7.15 13.35
N TYR A 44 -3.50 -7.06 12.20
CA TYR A 44 -2.33 -7.87 11.88
C TYR A 44 -1.07 -7.28 12.48
N ARG A 45 -0.35 -8.04 13.32
CA ARG A 45 0.85 -7.58 14.03
C ARG A 45 2.09 -8.46 13.78
N GLY A 46 2.13 -9.12 12.61
CA GLY A 46 3.24 -9.98 12.16
C GLY A 46 3.24 -11.41 12.73
N ASP A 47 2.44 -11.68 13.75
CA ASP A 47 2.25 -12.97 14.42
C ASP A 47 1.24 -13.89 13.71
N TRP A 48 0.39 -13.32 12.85
CA TRP A 48 -0.58 -14.09 12.08
C TRP A 48 0.10 -14.90 10.97
N THR A 49 -0.38 -16.13 10.76
CA THR A 49 0.01 -16.94 9.61
C THR A 49 -0.65 -16.41 8.34
N ILE A 50 -0.01 -16.66 7.18
CA ILE A 50 -0.57 -16.28 5.88
C ILE A 50 -2.00 -16.82 5.70
N SER A 51 -2.25 -18.08 6.08
CA SER A 51 -3.58 -18.69 5.96
C SER A 51 -4.64 -17.99 6.81
N LYS A 52 -4.28 -17.54 8.02
CA LYS A 52 -5.20 -16.81 8.91
C LYS A 52 -5.55 -15.44 8.32
N VAL A 53 -4.55 -14.72 7.79
CA VAL A 53 -4.76 -13.44 7.12
C VAL A 53 -5.65 -13.61 5.89
N LEU A 54 -5.37 -14.60 5.04
CA LEU A 54 -6.17 -14.87 3.84
C LEU A 54 -7.62 -15.24 4.17
N SER A 55 -7.85 -16.05 5.21
CA SER A 55 -9.20 -16.37 5.67
C SER A 55 -9.96 -15.12 6.12
N HIS A 56 -9.31 -14.22 6.88
CA HIS A 56 -9.94 -12.98 7.33
C HIS A 56 -10.22 -12.04 6.16
N MET A 57 -9.25 -11.87 5.24
CA MET A 57 -9.46 -11.08 4.02
C MET A 57 -10.56 -11.63 3.11
N GLY A 58 -10.82 -12.93 3.13
CA GLY A 58 -11.94 -13.54 2.42
C GLY A 58 -13.31 -13.08 2.93
N SER A 59 -13.40 -12.61 4.18
CA SER A 59 -14.63 -12.07 4.77
C SER A 59 -14.84 -10.57 4.56
N LEU A 60 -13.84 -9.85 4.02
CA LEU A 60 -13.95 -8.42 3.77
C LEU A 60 -14.78 -8.13 2.51
N GLY A 61 -15.52 -7.03 2.55
CA GLY A 61 -16.29 -6.53 1.41
C GLY A 61 -15.39 -6.14 0.23
N CYS A 62 -15.96 -6.19 -0.98
CA CYS A 62 -15.30 -5.73 -2.20
C CYS A 62 -15.96 -4.44 -2.71
N GLY A 63 -15.18 -3.58 -3.32
CA GLY A 63 -15.61 -2.31 -3.90
C GLY A 63 -14.49 -1.72 -4.76
N PRO A 64 -14.74 -0.57 -5.42
CA PRO A 64 -13.71 0.20 -6.12
C PRO A 64 -12.50 0.49 -5.21
N THR A 65 -11.32 0.52 -5.81
CA THR A 65 -10.05 0.63 -5.09
C THR A 65 -9.61 2.09 -5.02
N ASP A 66 -9.90 2.82 -3.94
CA ASP A 66 -9.43 4.22 -3.79
C ASP A 66 -8.07 4.30 -3.07
N CYS A 67 -7.00 4.50 -3.84
CA CYS A 67 -5.64 4.57 -3.32
C CYS A 67 -5.33 5.83 -2.50
N ALA A 68 -6.23 6.83 -2.44
CA ALA A 68 -6.05 8.00 -1.58
C ALA A 68 -6.45 7.71 -0.12
N GLN A 69 -7.28 6.69 0.13
CA GLN A 69 -7.87 6.42 1.44
C GLN A 69 -6.86 6.28 2.59
N PRO A 70 -5.71 5.60 2.44
CA PRO A 70 -4.78 5.47 3.55
C PRO A 70 -4.27 6.82 4.09
N MET A 71 -3.95 7.76 3.21
CA MET A 71 -3.47 9.10 3.60
C MET A 71 -4.60 9.96 4.17
N LEU A 72 -5.81 9.87 3.58
CA LEU A 72 -6.99 10.58 4.07
C LEU A 72 -7.39 10.11 5.47
N TRP A 73 -7.44 8.80 5.68
CA TRP A 73 -7.70 8.18 6.99
C TRP A 73 -6.65 8.58 8.03
N ALA A 74 -5.37 8.55 7.66
CA ALA A 74 -4.29 8.94 8.56
C ALA A 74 -4.41 10.42 8.97
N LYS A 75 -4.76 11.31 8.03
CA LYS A 75 -5.03 12.73 8.29
C LYS A 75 -6.23 12.89 9.22
N GLU A 76 -7.37 12.26 8.91
CA GLU A 76 -8.60 12.35 9.70
C GLU A 76 -8.41 11.85 11.15
N LYS A 77 -7.68 10.75 11.33
CA LYS A 77 -7.39 10.17 12.64
C LYS A 77 -6.18 10.80 13.34
N ASN A 78 -5.55 11.80 12.72
CA ASN A 78 -4.31 12.43 13.18
C ASN A 78 -3.19 11.42 13.51
N LYS A 79 -3.08 10.36 12.71
CA LYS A 79 -2.03 9.34 12.81
C LYS A 79 -0.75 9.80 12.11
N LYS A 80 0.39 9.41 12.66
CA LYS A 80 1.73 9.82 12.22
C LYS A 80 2.43 8.62 11.58
N PHE A 81 2.72 8.72 10.28
CA PHE A 81 3.35 7.69 9.46
C PHE A 81 4.40 8.35 8.57
N ASP A 82 5.59 7.74 8.54
CA ASP A 82 6.69 8.18 7.68
C ASP A 82 6.56 7.59 6.27
N VAL A 83 5.90 6.44 6.13
CA VAL A 83 5.80 5.69 4.87
C VAL A 83 4.42 5.07 4.71
N PHE A 84 3.82 5.28 3.54
CA PHE A 84 2.64 4.56 3.08
C PHE A 84 3.06 3.55 2.00
N VAL A 85 2.70 2.29 2.18
CA VAL A 85 2.95 1.23 1.19
C VAL A 85 1.60 0.67 0.74
N ILE A 86 1.25 0.88 -0.51
CA ILE A 86 0.01 0.43 -1.12
C ILE A 86 0.28 -0.76 -2.02
N TYR A 87 -0.43 -1.85 -1.79
CA TYR A 87 -0.47 -2.99 -2.71
C TYR A 87 -1.80 -2.97 -3.46
N THR A 88 -1.76 -2.93 -4.79
CA THR A 88 -2.94 -2.89 -5.66
C THR A 88 -2.75 -3.83 -6.87
N ASP A 89 -3.82 -4.31 -7.50
CA ASP A 89 -3.73 -5.10 -8.74
C ASP A 89 -3.76 -4.26 -10.02
N ASN A 90 -3.69 -2.92 -9.90
CA ASN A 90 -3.68 -1.87 -10.95
C ASN A 90 -4.99 -1.12 -11.17
N GLU A 91 -5.90 -1.17 -10.21
CA GLU A 91 -6.99 -0.19 -10.19
C GLU A 91 -6.47 1.12 -9.62
N THR A 92 -6.08 2.04 -10.51
CA THR A 92 -5.78 3.45 -10.18
C THR A 92 -7.07 4.25 -9.99
N TYR A 93 -8.11 3.63 -9.43
CA TYR A 93 -9.28 4.38 -9.08
C TYR A 93 -8.87 5.32 -7.94
N PHE A 94 -9.15 6.59 -8.15
CA PHE A 94 -9.11 7.59 -7.11
C PHE A 94 -10.51 8.18 -7.13
N GLY A 95 -11.14 8.32 -5.97
CA GLY A 95 -12.49 8.86 -5.89
C GLY A 95 -12.49 10.33 -6.34
N ASN A 96 -12.53 11.24 -5.38
CA ASN A 96 -12.48 12.67 -5.67
C ASN A 96 -11.07 13.28 -5.52
N VAL A 97 -10.14 12.57 -4.88
CA VAL A 97 -8.82 13.07 -4.51
C VAL A 97 -7.75 12.14 -5.06
N HIS A 98 -6.78 12.68 -5.80
CA HIS A 98 -5.68 11.87 -6.31
C HIS A 98 -4.71 11.49 -5.17
N PRO A 99 -4.13 10.27 -5.13
CA PRO A 99 -3.22 9.84 -4.06
C PRO A 99 -2.05 10.80 -3.79
N TYR A 100 -1.43 11.36 -4.84
CA TYR A 100 -0.38 12.38 -4.67
C TYR A 100 -0.87 13.63 -3.92
N GLN A 101 -2.11 14.07 -4.18
CA GLN A 101 -2.72 15.22 -3.48
C GLN A 101 -2.98 14.86 -2.02
N ALA A 102 -3.53 13.66 -1.78
CA ALA A 102 -3.76 13.17 -0.43
C ALA A 102 -2.46 13.06 0.39
N LEU A 103 -1.33 12.67 -0.23
CA LEU A 103 -0.03 12.66 0.44
C LEU A 103 0.46 14.09 0.75
N ARG A 104 0.35 15.04 -0.18
CA ARG A 104 0.74 16.45 0.06
C ARG A 104 -0.07 17.04 1.22
N ASP A 105 -1.38 16.86 1.20
CA ASP A 105 -2.29 17.23 2.28
C ASP A 105 -1.93 16.58 3.63
N TYR A 106 -1.52 15.31 3.59
CA TYR A 106 -1.08 14.58 4.77
C TYR A 106 0.22 15.16 5.33
N ARG A 107 1.23 15.43 4.48
CA ARG A 107 2.50 16.05 4.88
C ARG A 107 2.27 17.38 5.58
N GLU A 108 1.42 18.24 5.01
CA GLU A 108 1.07 19.55 5.58
C GLU A 108 0.37 19.42 6.94
N SER A 109 -0.69 18.60 7.02
CA SER A 109 -1.49 18.47 8.25
C SER A 109 -0.77 17.69 9.36
N SER A 110 0.09 16.74 8.99
CA SER A 110 0.82 15.92 9.95
C SER A 110 2.10 16.58 10.44
N GLY A 111 2.70 17.48 9.65
CA GLY A 111 4.03 18.04 9.89
C GLY A 111 5.18 17.11 9.48
N ILE A 112 4.88 15.92 8.93
CA ILE A 112 5.88 14.97 8.43
C ILE A 112 6.13 15.29 6.96
N VAL A 113 6.97 16.29 6.71
CA VAL A 113 7.20 16.84 5.37
C VAL A 113 7.84 15.85 4.41
N ASP A 114 8.51 14.83 4.94
CA ASP A 114 9.24 13.79 4.23
C ASP A 114 8.46 12.47 4.14
N ALA A 115 7.16 12.45 4.49
CA ALA A 115 6.35 11.24 4.37
C ALA A 115 6.37 10.69 2.94
N LYS A 116 6.59 9.38 2.79
CA LYS A 116 6.77 8.73 1.49
C LYS A 116 5.57 7.88 1.09
N LEU A 117 5.33 7.74 -0.21
CA LEU A 117 4.32 6.85 -0.78
C LEU A 117 4.97 5.87 -1.75
N VAL A 118 4.79 4.58 -1.50
CA VAL A 118 5.17 3.51 -2.42
C VAL A 118 3.92 2.80 -2.87
N VAL A 119 3.73 2.69 -4.18
CA VAL A 119 2.62 1.94 -4.77
C VAL A 119 3.15 0.75 -5.54
N VAL A 120 2.78 -0.44 -5.11
CA VAL A 120 3.13 -1.71 -5.74
C VAL A 120 1.93 -2.20 -6.54
N GLY A 121 1.95 -1.94 -7.85
CA GLY A 121 0.96 -2.44 -8.80
C GLY A 121 1.33 -3.85 -9.25
N MET A 122 0.57 -4.85 -8.79
CA MET A 122 0.92 -6.27 -8.93
C MET A 122 0.65 -6.87 -10.31
N THR A 123 -0.05 -6.15 -11.19
CA THR A 123 -0.18 -6.55 -12.59
C THR A 123 0.59 -5.56 -13.48
N ALA A 124 0.87 -5.92 -14.74
CA ALA A 124 1.58 -5.04 -15.66
C ALA A 124 0.56 -4.31 -16.54
N THR A 125 0.22 -3.08 -16.15
CA THR A 125 -0.52 -2.13 -16.99
C THR A 125 0.22 -0.80 -16.98
N ASN A 126 -0.05 0.08 -17.94
CA ASN A 126 0.39 1.46 -17.84
C ASN A 126 -0.41 2.14 -16.73
N PHE A 127 0.20 2.33 -15.58
CA PHE A 127 -0.35 3.12 -14.48
C PHE A 127 0.69 4.13 -14.00
N THR A 128 0.22 5.25 -13.47
CA THR A 128 1.07 6.24 -12.80
C THR A 128 0.25 6.80 -11.64
N ILE A 129 0.62 6.45 -10.42
CA ILE A 129 0.04 7.01 -9.20
C ILE A 129 1.04 7.94 -8.54
N ALA A 130 2.33 7.60 -8.58
CA ALA A 130 3.43 8.46 -8.16
C ALA A 130 3.55 9.66 -9.10
N ASP A 131 3.68 10.85 -8.52
CA ASP A 131 4.06 12.06 -9.25
C ASP A 131 5.56 11.97 -9.61
N PRO A 132 5.94 11.97 -10.90
CA PRO A 132 7.35 11.88 -11.31
C PRO A 132 8.23 13.03 -10.79
N GLU A 133 7.63 14.15 -10.38
CA GLU A 133 8.35 15.29 -9.81
C GLU A 133 8.53 15.19 -8.28
N ASP A 134 7.90 14.21 -7.63
CA ASP A 134 7.97 14.00 -6.18
C ASP A 134 8.91 12.84 -5.83
N ALA A 135 10.12 13.17 -5.38
CA ALA A 135 11.13 12.17 -4.95
C ALA A 135 10.68 11.33 -3.73
N GLY A 136 9.60 11.71 -3.05
CA GLY A 136 8.98 10.93 -1.99
C GLY A 136 7.88 9.97 -2.48
N MET A 137 7.71 9.80 -3.81
CA MET A 137 6.79 8.82 -4.39
C MET A 137 7.50 7.80 -5.29
N LEU A 138 7.11 6.54 -5.19
CA LEU A 138 7.67 5.44 -5.99
C LEU A 138 6.58 4.49 -6.47
N ASP A 139 6.49 4.28 -7.78
CA ASP A 139 5.68 3.21 -8.37
C ASP A 139 6.56 1.98 -8.66
N ILE A 140 6.15 0.82 -8.15
CA ILE A 140 6.76 -0.49 -8.42
C ILE A 140 5.76 -1.33 -9.20
N VAL A 141 6.20 -1.91 -10.32
CA VAL A 141 5.37 -2.75 -11.20
C VAL A 141 5.74 -4.23 -11.03
N GLY A 142 4.75 -5.05 -10.76
CA GLY A 142 4.85 -6.50 -10.66
C GLY A 142 5.01 -7.04 -9.24
N PHE A 143 5.44 -8.29 -9.17
CA PHE A 143 5.68 -9.02 -7.93
C PHE A 143 7.04 -9.69 -8.01
N ASP A 144 7.99 -9.19 -7.22
CA ASP A 144 9.37 -9.68 -7.19
C ASP A 144 9.87 -9.83 -5.74
N SER A 145 10.78 -10.77 -5.50
CA SER A 145 11.47 -10.95 -4.23
C SER A 145 12.32 -9.74 -3.79
N ALA A 146 12.68 -8.85 -4.72
CA ALA A 146 13.47 -7.64 -4.48
C ALA A 146 12.62 -6.47 -3.95
N VAL A 147 11.29 -6.54 -4.01
CA VAL A 147 10.39 -5.46 -3.55
C VAL A 147 10.69 -4.99 -2.12
N PRO A 148 10.89 -5.88 -1.12
CA PRO A 148 11.25 -5.43 0.23
C PRO A 148 12.57 -4.66 0.29
N THR A 149 13.58 -5.05 -0.50
CA THR A 149 14.86 -4.35 -0.56
C THR A 149 14.72 -2.99 -1.24
N LEU A 150 13.97 -2.91 -2.35
CA LEU A 150 13.68 -1.64 -3.02
C LEU A 150 12.93 -0.68 -2.11
N LEU A 151 11.93 -1.17 -1.38
CA LEU A 151 11.20 -0.38 -0.40
C LEU A 151 12.15 0.17 0.67
N HIS A 152 13.03 -0.67 1.22
CA HIS A 152 14.01 -0.23 2.21
C HIS A 152 14.95 0.85 1.64
N ASP A 153 15.53 0.62 0.46
CA ASP A 153 16.50 1.54 -0.13
C ASP A 153 15.86 2.90 -0.47
N PHE A 154 14.62 2.89 -0.99
CA PHE A 154 13.85 4.11 -1.23
C PHE A 154 13.52 4.87 0.05
N VAL A 155 13.05 4.17 1.09
CA VAL A 155 12.74 4.77 2.39
C VAL A 155 13.99 5.37 3.02
N MET A 156 15.15 4.73 2.86
CA MET A 156 16.44 5.23 3.34
C MET A 156 17.10 6.28 2.43
N GLY A 157 16.49 6.62 1.28
CA GLY A 157 17.02 7.63 0.34
C GLY A 157 18.27 7.20 -0.40
N LYS A 158 18.45 5.90 -0.65
CA LYS A 158 19.56 5.34 -1.43
C LYS A 158 19.27 5.25 -2.93
N ILE A 159 17.99 5.39 -3.30
CA ILE A 159 17.49 5.46 -4.68
C ILE A 159 16.47 6.60 -4.77
#